data_AF-A0AAV0WG25-F1
#
_entry.id   AF-A0AAV0WG25-F1
#
_cell.length_a   1.000
_cell.length_b   1.000
_cell.length_c   1.000
_cell.angle_alpha   90.00
_cell.angle_beta   90.00
_cell.angle_gamma   90.00
#
_symmetry.space_group_name_H-M   'P 1'
#
loop_
_entity.id
_entity.type
_entity.pdbx_description
1 polymer ?
#
loop_
_entity_poly.entity_id
_entity_poly.type
_entity_poly.pdbx_seq_one_letter_code
_entity_poly.pdbx_strand_id
1 'polypeptide(L)'
;MQLKNIFETFNLLKNYWTKEITFKCYSALKNVKNCWFDISISKIKIYESSINKLRKLMTLLKYMMEERLRMIVINSEKGYATLIEQSCIPMKGINDDFVWDSDLNKSPFEDCTPPIFSEILNMNKNGAYYSTDV
;
A
#
# COMPACT_ATOMS: atom_id res chain seq x y z
N MET A 1 12.08 9.13 5.54
CA MET A 1 11.88 7.66 5.58
C MET A 1 10.72 7.22 4.69
N GLN A 2 9.55 7.86 4.74
CA GLN A 2 8.38 7.46 3.94
C GLN A 2 8.57 7.52 2.40
N LEU A 3 9.21 8.57 1.86
CA LEU A 3 9.51 8.67 0.41
C LEU A 3 10.40 7.53 -0.12
N LYS A 4 11.37 7.09 0.69
CA LYS A 4 12.24 5.96 0.36
C LYS A 4 11.44 4.66 0.27
N ASN A 5 10.54 4.44 1.23
CA ASN A 5 9.65 3.27 1.24
C ASN A 5 8.69 3.27 0.04
N ILE A 6 8.22 4.44 -0.41
CA ILE A 6 7.38 4.54 -1.62
C ILE A 6 8.16 4.11 -2.86
N PHE A 7 9.38 4.60 -3.03
CA PHE A 7 10.22 4.25 -4.19
C PHE A 7 10.59 2.75 -4.19
N GLU A 8 10.90 2.20 -3.03
CA GLU A 8 11.18 0.76 -2.87
C GLU A 8 9.94 -0.08 -3.20
N THR A 9 8.76 0.29 -2.69
CA THR A 9 7.50 -0.38 -2.97
C THR A 9 7.17 -0.34 -4.47
N PHE A 10 7.35 0.83 -5.10
CA PHE A 10 7.13 0.99 -6.53
C PHE A 10 8.08 0.11 -7.35
N ASN A 11 9.36 0.06 -7.00
CA ASN A 11 10.32 -0.81 -7.67
C ASN A 11 10.00 -2.30 -7.49
N LEU A 12 9.52 -2.69 -6.31
CA LEU A 12 9.10 -4.07 -6.05
C LEU A 12 7.91 -4.45 -6.93
N LEU A 13 6.86 -3.63 -6.95
CA LEU A 13 5.65 -3.88 -7.75
C LEU A 13 5.93 -3.85 -9.26
N LYS A 14 6.71 -2.86 -9.73
CA LYS A 14 6.98 -2.70 -11.16
C LYS A 14 7.94 -3.76 -11.69
N ASN A 15 9.05 -3.96 -10.99
CA ASN A 15 10.16 -4.76 -11.52
C ASN A 15 10.15 -6.18 -10.98
N TYR A 16 10.09 -6.36 -9.66
CA TYR A 16 10.21 -7.68 -9.05
C TYR A 16 8.96 -8.52 -9.28
N TRP A 17 7.79 -7.99 -8.98
CA TRP A 17 6.52 -8.72 -9.06
C TRP A 17 6.20 -9.18 -10.48
N THR A 18 6.39 -8.32 -11.48
CA THR A 18 6.21 -8.67 -12.90
C THR A 18 7.18 -9.78 -13.34
N LYS A 19 8.46 -9.69 -12.95
CA LYS A 19 9.47 -10.72 -13.28
C LYS A 19 9.14 -12.05 -12.63
N GLU A 20 8.74 -12.02 -11.37
CA GLU A 20 8.38 -13.22 -10.59
C GLU A 20 7.15 -13.94 -11.19
N ILE A 21 6.11 -13.20 -11.54
CA ILE A 21 4.92 -13.78 -12.21
C ILE A 21 5.31 -14.36 -13.57
N THR A 22 6.11 -13.63 -14.36
CA THR A 22 6.58 -14.11 -15.67
C THR A 22 7.38 -15.40 -15.53
N PHE A 23 8.30 -15.45 -14.56
CA PHE A 23 9.11 -16.63 -14.27
C PHE A 23 8.26 -17.82 -13.84
N LYS A 24 7.26 -17.61 -12.97
CA LYS A 24 6.32 -18.66 -12.53
C LYS A 24 5.47 -19.17 -13.67
N CYS A 25 4.94 -18.28 -14.52
CA CYS A 25 4.18 -18.65 -15.71
C CYS A 25 5.04 -19.47 -16.67
N TYR A 26 6.26 -19.01 -16.96
CA TYR A 26 7.21 -19.73 -17.79
C TYR A 26 7.52 -21.12 -17.22
N SER A 27 7.83 -21.21 -15.93
CA SER A 27 8.15 -22.48 -15.27
C SER A 27 6.98 -23.46 -15.29
N ALA A 28 5.75 -22.97 -15.11
CA ALA A 28 4.54 -23.78 -15.18
C ALA A 28 4.24 -24.28 -16.60
N LEU A 29 4.51 -23.46 -17.63
CA LEU A 29 4.16 -23.75 -19.01
C LEU A 29 5.27 -24.46 -19.80
N LYS A 30 6.54 -24.31 -19.41
CA LYS A 30 7.72 -24.85 -20.13
C LYS A 30 7.65 -26.37 -20.34
N ASN A 31 7.10 -27.09 -19.38
CA ASN A 31 7.01 -28.56 -19.44
C ASN A 31 5.66 -29.04 -20.02
N VAL A 32 4.75 -28.13 -20.34
CA VAL A 32 3.46 -28.45 -20.95
C VAL A 32 3.67 -28.68 -22.44
N LYS A 33 3.96 -29.93 -22.81
CA LYS A 33 4.08 -30.37 -24.23
C LYS A 33 2.73 -30.49 -24.95
N ASN A 34 1.66 -29.99 -24.34
CA ASN A 34 0.32 -30.03 -24.93
C ASN A 34 0.18 -28.84 -25.88
N CYS A 35 -0.13 -29.10 -27.16
CA CYS A 35 -0.30 -28.13 -28.25
C CYS A 35 -1.08 -26.85 -27.89
N TRP A 36 -1.95 -26.92 -26.87
CA TRP A 36 -2.83 -25.85 -26.44
C TRP A 36 -2.16 -24.75 -25.60
N PHE A 37 -1.01 -25.04 -25.00
CA PHE A 37 -0.26 -24.12 -24.15
C PHE A 37 1.25 -24.15 -24.41
N ASP A 38 1.65 -24.74 -25.54
CA ASP A 38 3.05 -24.86 -25.91
C ASP A 38 3.63 -23.49 -26.27
N ILE A 39 4.45 -22.97 -25.35
CA ILE A 39 5.13 -21.68 -25.46
C ILE A 39 6.35 -21.71 -26.40
N SER A 40 6.76 -22.89 -26.89
CA SER A 40 7.90 -23.05 -27.80
C SER A 40 7.54 -22.84 -29.28
N ILE A 41 6.24 -22.73 -29.59
CA ILE A 41 5.74 -22.71 -30.97
C ILE A 41 5.67 -21.29 -31.53
N SER A 42 6.37 -21.05 -32.63
CA SER A 42 6.39 -19.77 -33.36
C SER A 42 5.41 -19.69 -34.54
N LYS A 43 4.81 -20.81 -34.97
CA LYS A 43 3.96 -20.87 -36.17
C LYS A 43 2.49 -20.57 -35.86
N ILE A 44 2.06 -19.35 -36.20
CA ILE A 44 0.74 -18.77 -35.90
C ILE A 44 -0.43 -19.55 -36.55
N LYS A 45 -0.28 -20.03 -37.79
CA LYS A 45 -1.40 -20.60 -38.59
C LYS A 45 -1.91 -21.98 -38.14
N ILE A 46 -1.12 -22.77 -37.43
CA ILE A 46 -1.51 -24.14 -37.00
C ILE A 46 -2.20 -24.10 -35.61
N TYR A 47 -2.11 -22.96 -34.92
CA TYR A 47 -2.28 -22.87 -33.47
C TYR A 47 -3.24 -21.76 -33.03
N GLU A 48 -4.16 -21.35 -33.90
CA GLU A 48 -5.11 -20.26 -33.62
C GLU A 48 -5.93 -20.52 -32.33
N SER A 49 -6.27 -21.77 -32.03
CA SER A 49 -6.97 -22.12 -30.78
C SER A 49 -6.08 -22.09 -29.54
N SER A 50 -4.78 -22.45 -29.65
CA SER A 50 -3.84 -22.41 -28.52
C SER A 50 -3.40 -20.99 -28.20
N ILE A 51 -3.20 -20.16 -29.24
CA ILE A 51 -2.97 -18.72 -29.11
C ILE A 51 -4.15 -18.07 -28.38
N ASN A 52 -5.39 -18.45 -28.70
CA ASN A 52 -6.56 -17.97 -27.98
C ASN A 52 -6.61 -18.42 -26.51
N LYS A 53 -6.16 -19.64 -26.18
CA LYS A 53 -6.10 -20.14 -24.79
C LYS A 53 -5.00 -19.47 -23.98
N LEU A 54 -3.79 -19.33 -24.54
CA LEU A 54 -2.70 -18.57 -23.93
C LEU A 54 -3.10 -17.10 -23.74
N ARG A 55 -3.74 -16.48 -24.74
CA ARG A 55 -4.24 -15.10 -24.61
C ARG A 55 -5.28 -14.97 -23.49
N LYS A 56 -6.22 -15.92 -23.38
CA LYS A 56 -7.20 -15.95 -22.28
C LYS A 56 -6.51 -16.10 -20.92
N LEU A 57 -5.51 -16.98 -20.81
CA LEU A 57 -4.71 -17.14 -19.60
C LEU A 57 -3.98 -15.84 -19.22
N MET A 58 -3.30 -15.20 -20.18
CA MET A 58 -2.61 -13.93 -19.95
C MET A 58 -3.59 -12.82 -19.53
N THR A 59 -4.78 -12.79 -20.12
CA THR A 59 -5.85 -11.85 -19.75
C THR A 59 -6.33 -12.10 -18.32
N LEU A 60 -6.55 -13.36 -17.94
CA LEU A 60 -6.92 -13.73 -16.58
C LEU A 60 -5.85 -13.32 -15.57
N LEU A 61 -4.57 -13.63 -15.85
CA LEU A 61 -3.45 -13.25 -14.99
C LEU A 61 -3.36 -11.74 -14.81
N LYS A 62 -3.57 -10.97 -15.88
CA LYS A 62 -3.66 -9.50 -15.81
C LYS A 62 -4.77 -9.05 -14.85
N TYR A 63 -5.99 -9.57 -15.00
CA TYR A 63 -7.09 -9.21 -14.09
C TYR A 63 -6.82 -9.59 -12.65
N MET A 64 -6.20 -10.76 -12.41
CA MET A 64 -5.80 -11.17 -11.07
C MET A 64 -4.76 -10.22 -10.48
N MET A 65 -3.79 -9.75 -11.27
CA MET A 65 -2.81 -8.75 -10.82
C MET A 65 -3.50 -7.42 -10.48
N GLU A 66 -4.36 -6.91 -11.36
CA GLU A 66 -5.11 -5.66 -11.13
C GLU A 66 -5.92 -5.72 -9.83
N GLU A 67 -6.62 -6.84 -9.59
CA GLU A 67 -7.40 -7.02 -8.36
C GLU A 67 -6.51 -7.07 -7.12
N ARG A 68 -5.34 -7.72 -7.20
CA ARG A 68 -4.39 -7.74 -6.07
C ARG A 68 -3.85 -6.34 -5.77
N LEU A 69 -3.54 -5.54 -6.79
CA LEU A 69 -3.15 -4.14 -6.58
C LEU A 69 -4.26 -3.33 -5.91
N ARG A 70 -5.49 -3.49 -6.37
CA ARG A 70 -6.66 -2.83 -5.75
C ARG A 70 -6.77 -3.17 -4.27
N MET A 71 -6.66 -4.45 -3.93
CA MET A 71 -6.72 -4.90 -2.54
C MET A 71 -5.59 -4.35 -1.68
N ILE A 72 -4.37 -4.21 -2.23
CA ILE A 72 -3.25 -3.58 -1.52
C ILE A 72 -3.58 -2.13 -1.17
N VAL A 73 -4.14 -1.36 -2.11
CA VAL A 73 -4.52 0.05 -1.87
C VAL A 73 -5.62 0.14 -0.81
N ILE A 74 -6.69 -0.66 -0.93
CA ILE A 74 -7.79 -0.68 0.04
C ILE A 74 -7.28 -1.03 1.45
N ASN A 75 -6.37 -2.00 1.56
CA ASN A 75 -5.80 -2.36 2.85
C ASN A 75 -4.91 -1.26 3.42
N SER A 76 -4.15 -0.56 2.57
CA SER A 76 -3.35 0.60 2.98
C SER A 76 -4.23 1.74 3.49
N GLU A 77 -5.35 2.01 2.82
CA GLU A 77 -6.31 3.04 3.24
C GLU A 77 -6.91 2.71 4.61
N LYS A 78 -7.36 1.46 4.82
CA LYS A 78 -7.86 1.00 6.12
C LYS A 78 -6.82 1.12 7.22
N GLY A 79 -5.57 0.76 6.91
CA GLY A 79 -4.45 0.91 7.84
C GLY A 79 -4.21 2.36 8.23
N TYR A 80 -4.29 3.28 7.27
CA TYR A 80 -4.16 4.71 7.51
C TYR A 80 -5.31 5.29 8.34
N ALA A 81 -6.56 4.93 8.04
CA ALA A 81 -7.71 5.34 8.84
C ALA A 81 -7.58 4.85 10.29
N THR A 82 -7.18 3.59 10.48
CA THR A 82 -6.95 3.00 11.81
C THR A 82 -5.85 3.76 12.56
N LEU A 83 -4.76 4.13 11.88
CA LEU A 83 -3.66 4.89 12.47
C LEU A 83 -4.13 6.27 12.99
N ILE A 84 -4.98 6.96 12.24
CA ILE A 84 -5.56 8.24 12.67
C ILE A 84 -6.51 8.02 13.85
N GLU A 85 -7.48 7.12 13.70
CA GLU A 85 -8.51 6.89 14.72
C GLU A 85 -7.91 6.46 16.06
N GLN A 86 -6.88 5.61 16.05
CA GLN A 86 -6.20 5.14 17.26
C GLN A 86 -5.61 6.28 18.10
N SER A 87 -5.04 7.29 17.45
CA SER A 87 -4.48 8.46 18.15
C SER A 87 -5.55 9.29 18.88
N CYS A 88 -6.81 9.22 18.43
CA CYS A 88 -7.92 9.94 19.03
C CYS A 88 -8.64 9.16 20.15
N ILE A 89 -8.37 7.85 20.30
CA ILE A 89 -9.03 7.00 21.31
C ILE A 89 -8.87 7.54 22.74
N PRO A 90 -7.67 7.99 23.18
CA PRO A 90 -7.49 8.52 24.55
C PRO A 90 -8.34 9.75 24.85
N MET A 91 -8.71 10.50 23.81
CA MET A 91 -9.54 11.71 23.90
C MET A 91 -11.04 11.42 23.77
N LYS A 92 -11.42 10.16 23.61
CA LYS A 92 -12.83 9.77 23.43
C LYS A 92 -13.58 9.93 24.76
N GLY A 93 -14.59 10.81 24.76
CA GLY A 93 -15.44 11.04 25.94
C GLY A 93 -15.00 12.20 26.83
N ILE A 94 -14.07 13.04 26.36
CA ILE A 94 -13.83 14.36 26.95
C ILE A 94 -15.13 15.18 26.88
N ASN A 95 -15.47 15.83 27.99
CA ASN A 95 -16.61 16.74 28.07
C ASN A 95 -16.20 18.16 27.65
N ASP A 96 -17.16 18.97 27.19
CA ASP A 96 -16.88 20.35 26.74
C ASP A 96 -16.29 21.24 27.84
N ASP A 97 -16.52 20.89 29.11
CA ASP A 97 -16.00 21.58 30.29
C ASP A 97 -14.57 21.16 30.68
N PHE A 98 -13.87 20.41 29.82
CA PHE A 98 -12.52 19.94 30.10
C PHE A 98 -11.52 21.09 30.18
N VAL A 99 -10.77 21.13 31.27
CA VAL A 99 -9.70 22.10 31.50
C VAL A 99 -8.39 21.34 31.66
N TRP A 100 -7.38 21.77 30.90
CA TRP A 100 -6.03 21.22 31.02
C TRP A 100 -5.46 21.54 32.41
N ASP A 101 -4.70 20.61 32.99
CA ASP A 101 -4.05 20.83 34.28
C ASP A 101 -2.94 21.89 34.17
N SER A 102 -2.37 22.29 35.30
CA SER A 102 -1.26 23.24 35.41
C SER A 102 0.02 22.80 34.70
N ASP A 103 0.25 21.50 34.49
CA ASP A 103 1.41 20.98 33.76
C ASP A 103 1.12 20.82 32.26
N LEU A 104 1.56 21.80 31.48
CA LEU A 104 1.46 21.77 30.01
C LEU A 104 2.53 20.90 29.35
N ASN A 105 3.56 20.44 30.10
CA ASN A 105 4.63 19.61 29.53
C ASN A 105 4.24 18.13 29.42
N LYS A 106 3.17 17.72 30.12
CA LYS A 106 2.67 16.36 30.12
C LYS A 106 1.24 16.33 29.64
N SER A 107 0.98 15.44 28.67
CA SER A 107 -0.37 15.13 28.25
C SER A 107 -1.12 14.41 29.38
N PRO A 108 -2.37 14.79 29.69
CA PRO A 108 -3.24 14.02 30.58
C PRO A 108 -3.75 12.73 29.92
N PHE A 109 -3.54 12.58 28.61
CA PHE A 109 -3.89 11.39 27.84
C PHE A 109 -2.70 10.45 27.72
N GLU A 110 -2.92 9.17 27.95
CA GLU A 110 -1.91 8.13 27.74
C GLU A 110 -1.63 7.96 26.24
N ASP A 111 -0.34 7.82 25.90
CA ASP A 111 0.09 7.52 24.54
C ASP A 111 -0.33 6.10 24.14
N CYS A 112 -1.42 5.98 23.38
CA CYS A 112 -1.87 4.68 22.85
C CYS A 112 -1.06 4.22 21.63
N THR A 113 -0.46 5.15 20.87
CA THR A 113 0.25 4.85 19.63
C THR A 113 1.37 5.86 19.36
N PRO A 114 2.42 5.49 18.59
CA PRO A 114 3.42 6.44 18.13
C PRO A 114 2.78 7.62 17.38
N PRO A 115 3.29 8.85 17.57
CA PRO A 115 2.73 10.03 16.91
C PRO A 115 2.90 9.94 15.38
N ILE A 116 1.86 10.38 14.65
CA ILE A 116 1.84 10.39 13.18
C ILE A 116 2.80 11.46 12.63
N PHE A 117 2.85 12.61 13.30
CA PHE A 117 3.77 13.71 13.04
C PHE A 117 4.12 14.37 14.37
N SER A 118 5.23 15.11 14.39
CA SER A 118 5.69 15.87 15.55
C SER A 118 5.90 17.31 15.13
N GLU A 119 5.38 18.23 15.92
CA GLU A 119 5.45 19.67 15.69
C GLU A 119 5.97 20.36 16.95
N ILE A 120 6.72 21.44 16.76
CA ILE A 120 7.25 22.23 17.88
C ILE A 120 6.38 23.47 18.02
N LEU A 121 5.71 23.58 19.18
CA LEU A 121 5.02 24.80 19.57
C LEU A 121 6.03 25.79 20.14
N ASN A 122 6.20 26.92 19.47
CA ASN A 122 7.08 28.01 19.86
C ASN A 122 6.28 29.22 20.34
N MET A 123 6.93 30.18 20.99
CA MET A 123 6.30 31.42 21.45
C MET A 123 7.16 32.63 21.07
N ASN A 124 6.53 33.68 20.55
CA ASN A 124 7.16 34.95 20.24
C ASN A 124 6.33 36.13 20.78
N LYS A 125 6.73 37.36 20.43
CA LYS A 125 6.07 38.61 20.87
C LYS A 125 4.62 38.73 20.41
N ASN A 126 4.22 37.98 19.38
CA ASN A 126 2.89 38.01 18.78
C ASN A 126 2.01 36.84 19.27
N GLY A 127 2.56 35.90 20.04
CA GLY A 127 1.85 34.74 20.57
C GLY A 127 2.55 33.41 20.31
N ALA A 128 1.82 32.32 20.53
CA ALA A 128 2.27 30.97 20.23
C ALA A 128 2.13 30.65 18.72
N TYR A 129 3.07 29.91 18.16
CA TYR A 129 3.09 29.50 16.75
C TYR A 129 3.75 28.13 16.57
N TYR A 130 3.32 27.36 15.58
CA TYR A 130 3.94 26.07 15.24
C TYR A 130 5.19 26.27 14.37
N SER A 131 6.15 25.34 14.45
CA SER A 131 7.38 25.35 13.66
C SER A 131 7.16 25.23 12.16
N THR A 132 6.08 24.56 11.76
CA THR A 132 5.71 24.38 10.37
C THR A 132 4.51 25.28 10.07
N ASP A 133 4.58 26.02 8.96
CA ASP A 133 3.41 26.75 8.45
C ASP A 133 2.35 25.74 8.03
N VAL A 134 1.16 25.86 8.61
CA VAL A 134 -0.02 25.01 8.31
C VAL A 134 -0.65 25.46 6.99
#